data_AF-A0A327NLQ1-F1
#
_entry.id   AF-A0A327NLQ1-F1
#
_cell.length_a   1.000
_cell.length_b   1.000
_cell.length_c   1.000
_cell.angle_alpha   90.00
_cell.angle_beta   90.00
_cell.angle_gamma   90.00
#
_symmetry.space_group_name_H-M   'P 1'
#
loop_
_entity.id
_entity.type
_entity.pdbx_description
1 polymer ?
#
loop_
_entity_poly.entity_id
_entity_poly.type
_entity_poly.pdbx_seq_one_letter_code
_entity_poly.pdbx_strand_id
1 'polypeptide(L)'
;MLEHLEEIRENIFRYLEARIELFTLESRGKIEEGVVVGIHGIILALLSTMTLIFLFILLAAYLNQLTDSKYLGFLIVAGFFLLLTVFWMAAKDFFKSKIRVAAYSAMKKSQEKKNEEKTEAVEELMAQTRSSLVDTKK
;
A
#
# COMPACT_ATOMS: atom_id res chain seq x y z
N MET A 1 21.80 -43.39 -10.43
CA MET A 1 21.19 -42.51 -9.40
C MET A 1 21.68 -41.07 -9.49
N LEU A 2 22.98 -40.82 -9.70
CA LEU A 2 23.52 -39.47 -9.86
C LEU A 2 23.11 -38.80 -11.19
N GLU A 3 23.06 -39.55 -12.29
CA GLU A 3 22.63 -39.03 -13.61
C GLU A 3 21.22 -38.45 -13.62
N HIS A 4 20.25 -39.10 -12.97
CA HIS A 4 18.87 -38.58 -12.88
C HIS A 4 18.76 -37.30 -12.04
N LEU A 5 19.63 -37.11 -11.05
CA LEU A 5 19.66 -35.86 -10.27
C LEU A 5 20.23 -34.71 -11.10
N GLU A 6 21.18 -35.02 -11.97
CA GLU A 6 21.78 -34.06 -12.90
C GLU A 6 20.77 -33.61 -13.97
N GLU A 7 20.00 -34.56 -14.49
CA GLU A 7 18.91 -34.31 -15.45
C GLU A 7 17.78 -33.45 -14.85
N ILE A 8 17.36 -33.75 -13.61
CA ILE A 8 16.35 -32.96 -12.89
C ILE A 8 16.88 -31.55 -12.59
N ARG A 9 18.14 -31.44 -12.16
CA ARG A 9 18.80 -30.16 -11.92
C ARG A 9 18.82 -29.33 -13.21
N GLU A 10 19.25 -29.90 -14.32
CA GLU A 10 19.36 -29.21 -15.60
C GLU A 10 18.00 -28.74 -16.12
N ASN A 11 16.95 -29.56 -15.99
CA ASN A 11 15.60 -29.15 -16.36
C ASN A 11 15.05 -28.01 -15.47
N ILE A 12 15.34 -28.04 -14.16
CA ILE A 12 14.96 -26.96 -13.24
C ILE A 12 15.72 -25.68 -13.58
N PHE A 13 17.01 -25.76 -13.90
CA PHE A 13 17.80 -24.60 -14.32
C PHE A 13 17.25 -24.00 -15.62
N ARG A 14 16.96 -24.83 -16.64
CA ARG A 14 16.34 -24.36 -17.90
C ARG A 14 14.97 -23.73 -17.69
N TYR A 15 14.15 -24.29 -16.81
CA TYR A 15 12.84 -23.72 -16.47
C TYR A 15 12.97 -22.40 -15.71
N LEU A 16 13.92 -22.32 -14.76
CA LEU A 16 14.19 -21.11 -13.99
C LEU A 16 14.71 -19.99 -14.89
N GLU A 17 15.60 -20.32 -15.83
CA GLU A 17 16.16 -19.39 -16.80
C GLU A 17 15.08 -18.81 -17.72
N ALA A 18 14.20 -19.66 -18.26
CA ALA A 18 13.03 -19.23 -19.03
C ALA A 18 12.10 -18.31 -18.21
N ARG A 19 11.91 -18.59 -16.91
CA ARG A 19 11.11 -17.76 -16.01
C ARG A 19 11.76 -16.41 -15.72
N ILE A 20 13.07 -16.36 -15.54
CA ILE A 20 13.82 -15.12 -15.31
C ILE A 20 13.80 -14.25 -16.56
N GLU A 21 13.92 -14.85 -17.75
CA GLU A 21 13.84 -14.15 -19.03
C GLU A 21 12.43 -13.56 -19.26
N LEU A 22 11.38 -14.35 -19.02
CA LEU A 22 9.99 -13.88 -19.04
C LEU A 22 9.73 -12.78 -18.01
N PHE A 23 10.24 -12.93 -16.79
CA PHE A 23 10.12 -11.90 -15.74
C PHE A 23 10.82 -10.61 -16.15
N THR A 24 11.98 -10.68 -16.80
CA THR A 24 12.72 -9.52 -17.32
C THR A 24 11.97 -8.83 -18.46
N LEU A 25 11.38 -9.60 -19.39
CA LEU A 25 10.56 -9.08 -20.48
C LEU A 25 9.29 -8.38 -19.97
N GLU A 26 8.58 -9.00 -19.02
CA GLU A 26 7.35 -8.45 -18.45
C GLU A 26 7.62 -7.26 -17.52
N SER A 27 8.75 -7.30 -16.79
CA SER A 27 9.17 -6.20 -15.94
C SER A 27 9.62 -5.00 -16.76
N ARG A 28 10.28 -5.17 -17.92
CA ARG A 28 10.68 -4.03 -18.78
C ARG A 28 9.50 -3.13 -19.15
N GLY A 29 8.38 -3.71 -19.59
CA GLY A 29 7.17 -2.93 -19.92
C GLY A 29 6.52 -2.24 -18.72
N LYS A 30 6.52 -2.88 -17.54
CA LYS A 30 5.93 -2.31 -16.30
C LYS A 30 6.85 -1.31 -15.59
N ILE A 31 8.17 -1.45 -15.75
CA ILE A 31 9.18 -0.55 -15.19
C ILE A 31 9.20 0.77 -15.98
N GLU A 32 9.07 0.75 -17.31
CA GLU A 32 9.09 1.98 -18.11
C GLU A 32 7.97 2.95 -17.71
N GLU A 33 6.73 2.48 -17.65
CA GLU A 33 5.60 3.32 -17.27
C GLU A 33 5.63 3.70 -15.77
N GLY A 34 6.00 2.74 -14.90
CA GLY A 34 6.11 2.98 -13.46
C GLY A 34 7.22 3.97 -13.09
N VAL A 35 8.35 3.95 -13.80
CA VAL A 35 9.46 4.88 -13.58
C VAL A 35 9.11 6.28 -14.08
N VAL A 36 8.46 6.40 -15.24
CA VAL A 36 8.04 7.73 -15.76
C VAL A 36 7.02 8.38 -14.82
N VAL A 37 6.00 7.64 -14.38
CA VAL A 37 5.02 8.13 -13.40
C VAL A 37 5.69 8.44 -12.06
N GLY A 38 6.64 7.59 -11.62
CA GLY A 38 7.40 7.81 -10.39
C GLY A 38 8.23 9.08 -10.42
N ILE A 39 9.02 9.29 -11.48
CA ILE A 39 9.84 10.50 -11.66
C ILE A 39 8.94 11.74 -11.75
N HIS A 40 7.87 11.69 -12.53
CA HIS A 40 6.92 12.79 -12.63
C HIS A 40 6.28 13.13 -11.28
N GLY A 41 5.89 12.10 -10.52
CA GLY A 41 5.35 12.24 -9.17
C GLY A 41 6.34 12.87 -8.19
N ILE A 42 7.63 12.47 -8.24
CA ILE A 42 8.69 13.06 -7.40
C ILE A 42 8.89 14.54 -7.75
N ILE A 43 8.96 14.87 -9.04
CA ILE A 43 9.11 16.25 -9.51
C ILE A 43 7.92 17.09 -9.05
N LEU A 44 6.69 16.62 -9.25
CA LEU A 44 5.48 17.30 -8.78
C LEU A 44 5.47 17.48 -7.26
N ALA A 45 5.84 16.46 -6.49
CA ALA A 45 5.92 16.54 -5.04
C ALA A 45 6.95 17.58 -4.59
N LEU A 46 8.10 17.64 -5.26
CA LEU A 46 9.14 18.64 -5.00
C LEU A 46 8.63 20.05 -5.29
N LEU A 47 8.03 20.27 -6.47
CA LEU A 47 7.47 21.58 -6.84
C LEU A 47 6.37 22.01 -5.87
N SER A 48 5.43 21.11 -5.56
CA SER A 48 4.35 21.40 -4.63
C SER A 48 4.88 21.74 -3.23
N THR A 49 5.93 21.06 -2.78
CA THR A 49 6.58 21.34 -1.49
C THR A 49 7.23 22.72 -1.50
N MET A 50 7.94 23.08 -2.58
CA MET A 50 8.52 24.42 -2.74
C MET A 50 7.45 25.52 -2.73
N THR A 51 6.35 25.33 -3.45
CA THR A 51 5.22 26.26 -3.46
C THR A 51 4.63 26.43 -2.06
N LEU A 52 4.44 25.34 -1.31
CA LEU A 52 3.95 25.41 0.08
C LEU A 52 4.89 26.18 1.00
N ILE A 53 6.20 25.96 0.89
CA ILE A 53 7.20 26.70 1.67
C ILE A 53 7.08 28.20 1.39
N PHE A 54 6.99 28.60 0.12
CA PHE A 54 6.79 30.00 -0.23
C PHE A 54 5.48 30.58 0.26
N LEU A 55 4.39 29.81 0.25
CA LEU A 55 3.11 30.24 0.84
C LEU A 55 3.24 30.52 2.34
N PHE A 56 3.94 29.68 3.10
CA PHE A 56 4.16 29.93 4.53
C PHE A 56 5.07 31.12 4.79
N ILE A 57 6.12 31.30 3.97
CA ILE A 57 6.98 32.49 4.06
C ILE A 57 6.18 33.75 3.75
N LEU A 58 5.35 33.72 2.71
CA LEU A 58 4.47 34.84 2.35
C LEU A 58 3.47 35.14 3.47
N LEU A 59 2.86 34.11 4.06
CA LEU A 59 1.94 34.26 5.19
C LEU A 59 2.63 34.86 6.41
N ALA A 60 3.84 34.39 6.74
CA ALA A 60 4.64 34.96 7.82
C ALA A 60 5.01 36.43 7.54
N ALA A 61 5.39 36.75 6.31
CA ALA A 61 5.67 38.13 5.90
C ALA A 61 4.43 39.03 5.96
N TYR A 62 3.26 38.50 5.63
CA TYR A 62 1.98 39.20 5.79
C TYR A 62 1.66 39.47 7.27
N LEU A 63 1.85 38.46 8.13
CA LEU A 63 1.67 38.61 9.58
C LEU A 63 2.65 39.61 10.19
N ASN A 64 3.90 39.67 9.69
CA ASN A 64 4.89 40.67 10.07
C ASN A 64 4.39 42.10 9.81
N GLN A 65 3.76 42.34 8.65
CA GLN A 65 3.17 43.65 8.35
C GLN A 65 2.02 43.99 9.30
N LEU A 66 1.19 43.00 9.65
CA LEU A 66 0.05 43.19 10.54
C LEU A 66 0.45 43.44 12.00
N THR A 67 1.61 42.92 12.43
CA THR A 67 2.15 43.08 13.78
C THR A 67 3.20 44.19 13.91
N ASP A 68 3.43 44.95 12.84
CA ASP A 68 4.46 46.02 12.76
C ASP A 68 5.83 45.55 13.26
N SER A 69 6.20 44.31 12.89
CA SER A 69 7.42 43.67 13.38
C SER A 69 8.06 42.81 12.31
N LYS A 70 9.40 42.82 12.26
CA LYS A 70 10.17 42.11 11.23
C LYS A 70 10.17 40.58 11.39
N TYR A 71 9.86 40.07 12.58
CA TYR A 71 10.06 38.66 12.93
C TYR A 71 8.85 37.97 13.58
N LEU A 72 7.88 38.72 14.12
CA LEU A 72 6.78 38.13 14.90
C LEU A 72 5.88 37.21 14.06
N GLY A 73 5.64 37.51 12.79
CA GLY A 73 4.89 36.67 11.87
C GLY A 73 5.53 35.30 11.66
N PHE A 74 6.87 35.23 11.55
CA PHE A 74 7.57 33.94 11.50
C PHE A 74 7.43 33.16 12.81
N LEU A 75 7.51 33.86 13.96
CA LEU A 75 7.35 33.24 15.28
C LEU A 75 5.94 32.68 15.49
N ILE A 76 4.91 33.39 15.02
CA ILE A 76 3.51 32.95 15.10
C ILE A 76 3.30 31.68 14.27
N VAL A 77 3.80 31.67 13.03
CA VAL A 77 3.70 30.48 12.15
C VAL A 77 4.46 29.30 12.76
N ALA A 78 5.68 29.53 13.28
CA ALA A 78 6.46 28.49 13.95
C ALA A 78 5.74 27.95 15.21
N GLY A 79 5.17 28.84 16.03
CA GLY A 79 4.40 28.48 17.22
C GLY A 79 3.15 27.66 16.88
N PHE A 80 2.45 28.02 15.81
CA PHE A 80 1.30 27.25 15.30
C PHE A 80 1.70 25.81 14.93
N PHE A 81 2.80 25.64 14.19
CA PHE A 81 3.31 24.31 13.83
C PHE A 81 3.81 23.51 15.04
N LEU A 82 4.41 24.19 16.03
CA LEU A 82 4.83 23.56 17.28
C LEU A 82 3.61 23.04 18.06
N LEU A 83 2.57 23.86 18.21
CA LEU A 83 1.31 23.45 18.85
C LEU A 83 0.66 22.26 18.11
N LEU A 84 0.62 22.30 16.78
CA LEU A 84 0.12 21.20 15.97
C LEU A 84 0.93 19.91 16.21
N THR A 85 2.25 20.02 16.33
CA THR A 85 3.15 18.90 16.62
C THR A 85 2.88 18.31 18.01
N VAL A 86 2.71 19.15 19.02
CA VAL A 86 2.37 18.72 20.39
C VAL A 86 0.99 18.08 20.42
N PHE A 87 0.01 18.68 19.77
CA PHE A 87 -1.34 18.11 19.65
C PHE A 87 -1.32 16.75 18.97
N TRP A 88 -0.56 16.62 17.87
CA TRP A 88 -0.39 15.34 17.18
C TRP A 88 0.28 14.31 18.09
N MET A 89 1.31 14.69 18.83
CA MET A 89 2.01 13.83 19.80
C MET A 89 1.04 13.32 20.87
N ALA A 90 0.20 14.19 21.42
CA ALA A 90 -0.82 13.82 22.40
C ALA A 90 -1.94 12.94 21.80
N ALA A 91 -2.29 13.17 20.53
CA ALA A 91 -3.30 12.40 19.81
C ALA A 91 -2.80 11.02 19.32
N LYS A 92 -1.50 10.71 19.42
CA LYS A 92 -0.90 9.44 18.96
C LYS A 92 -1.60 8.22 19.55
N ASP A 93 -1.96 8.27 20.83
CA ASP A 93 -2.60 7.14 21.51
C ASP A 93 -4.05 6.93 21.04
N PHE A 94 -4.76 8.02 20.74
CA PHE A 94 -6.11 7.98 20.16
C PHE A 94 -6.09 7.37 18.74
N PHE A 95 -5.14 7.80 17.91
CA PHE A 95 -4.98 7.28 16.54
C PHE A 95 -4.54 5.82 16.53
N LYS A 96 -3.59 5.41 17.39
CA LYS A 96 -3.17 4.01 17.50
C LYS A 96 -4.33 3.08 17.85
N SER A 97 -5.22 3.51 18.75
CA SER A 97 -6.42 2.75 19.13
C SER A 97 -7.40 2.61 17.96
N LYS A 98 -7.70 3.70 17.25
CA LYS A 98 -8.61 3.70 16.09
C LYS A 98 -8.05 2.88 14.92
N ILE A 99 -6.77 3.02 14.59
CA ILE A 99 -6.11 2.25 13.53
C ILE A 99 -6.16 0.75 13.86
N ARG A 100 -5.93 0.38 15.12
CA ARG A 100 -6.00 -1.02 15.57
C ARG A 100 -7.42 -1.59 15.40
N VAL A 101 -8.45 -0.87 15.83
CA VAL A 101 -9.85 -1.31 15.67
C VAL A 101 -10.25 -1.40 14.19
N ALA A 102 -9.87 -0.40 13.38
CA ALA A 102 -10.11 -0.42 11.94
C ALA A 102 -9.43 -1.62 11.27
N ALA A 103 -8.15 -1.86 11.58
CA ALA A 103 -7.40 -3.00 11.06
C ALA A 103 -8.01 -4.35 11.48
N TYR A 104 -8.40 -4.50 12.74
CA TYR A 104 -9.08 -5.72 13.20
C TYR A 104 -10.43 -5.93 12.52
N SER A 105 -11.23 -4.88 12.35
CA SER A 105 -12.55 -4.99 11.69
C SER A 105 -12.44 -5.32 10.20
N ALA A 106 -11.45 -4.76 9.50
CA ALA A 106 -11.19 -5.07 8.09
C ALA A 106 -10.71 -6.52 7.91
N MET A 107 -9.83 -7.00 8.80
CA MET A 107 -9.36 -8.39 8.79
C MET A 107 -10.47 -9.39 9.16
N LYS A 108 -11.29 -9.09 10.17
CA LYS A 108 -12.42 -9.95 10.58
C LYS A 108 -13.49 -10.05 9.50
N LYS A 109 -13.87 -8.93 8.89
CA LYS A 109 -14.84 -8.92 7.78
C LYS A 109 -14.34 -9.71 6.55
N SER A 110 -13.04 -9.65 6.29
CA SER A 110 -12.39 -10.46 5.24
C SER A 110 -12.39 -11.97 5.56
N GLN A 111 -12.17 -12.34 6.83
CA GLN A 111 -12.21 -13.73 7.29
C GLN A 111 -13.63 -14.33 7.32
N GLU A 112 -14.63 -13.59 7.83
CA GLU A 112 -16.03 -14.04 7.86
C GLU A 112 -16.55 -14.30 6.45
N LYS A 113 -16.30 -13.38 5.52
CA LYS A 113 -16.71 -13.53 4.12
C LYS A 113 -16.06 -14.74 3.44
N LYS A 114 -14.77 -14.99 3.74
CA LYS A 114 -14.04 -16.15 3.21
C LYS A 114 -14.53 -17.48 3.80
N ASN A 115 -15.00 -17.48 5.05
CA ASN A 115 -15.55 -18.69 5.69
C ASN A 115 -16.97 -19.00 5.21
N GLU A 116 -17.80 -18.00 4.93
CA GLU A 116 -19.11 -18.17 4.28
C GLU A 116 -18.95 -18.78 2.88
N GLU A 117 -18.13 -18.19 2.01
CA GLU A 117 -17.87 -18.72 0.65
C GLU A 117 -17.35 -20.17 0.67
N LYS A 118 -16.51 -20.51 1.67
CA LYS A 118 -16.00 -21.87 1.81
C LYS A 118 -17.07 -22.86 2.28
N THR A 119 -18.01 -22.44 3.13
CA THR A 119 -19.10 -23.29 3.60
C THR A 119 -20.09 -23.56 2.46
N GLU A 120 -20.44 -22.53 1.70
CA GLU A 120 -21.31 -22.64 0.51
C GLU A 120 -20.70 -23.54 -0.56
N ALA A 121 -19.41 -23.36 -0.88
CA ALA A 121 -18.73 -24.21 -1.87
C ALA A 121 -18.66 -25.69 -1.45
N VAL A 122 -18.48 -25.96 -0.15
CA VAL A 122 -18.49 -27.33 0.39
C VAL A 122 -19.88 -27.96 0.32
N GLU A 123 -20.92 -27.17 0.58
CA GLU A 123 -22.31 -27.63 0.49
C GLU A 123 -22.71 -27.94 -0.96
N GLU A 124 -22.31 -27.11 -1.91
CA GLU A 124 -22.53 -27.32 -3.34
C GLU A 124 -21.77 -28.57 -3.87
N LEU A 125 -20.52 -28.75 -3.45
CA LEU A 125 -19.73 -29.96 -3.74
C LEU A 125 -20.37 -31.23 -3.16
N MET A 126 -20.93 -31.16 -1.94
CA MET A 126 -21.63 -32.31 -1.34
C MET A 126 -22.96 -32.61 -2.03
N ALA A 127 -23.68 -31.60 -2.50
CA ALA A 127 -24.88 -31.77 -3.31
C ALA A 127 -24.56 -32.41 -4.66
N GLN A 128 -23.49 -31.96 -5.33
CA GLN A 128 -23.02 -32.51 -6.61
C GLN A 128 -22.47 -33.94 -6.46
N THR A 129 -21.80 -34.23 -5.34
CA THR A 129 -21.33 -35.60 -5.02
C THR A 129 -22.50 -36.53 -4.71
N ARG A 130 -23.53 -36.04 -4.01
CA ARG A 130 -24.76 -36.82 -3.75
C ARG A 130 -25.54 -37.12 -5.04
N SER A 131 -25.66 -36.17 -5.96
CA SER A 131 -26.38 -36.39 -7.22
C SER A 131 -25.64 -37.38 -8.13
N SER A 132 -24.32 -37.28 -8.24
CA SER A 132 -23.50 -38.23 -9.02
C SER A 132 -23.51 -39.66 -8.46
N LEU A 133 -23.56 -39.83 -7.13
CA LEU A 133 -23.69 -41.16 -6.50
C LEU A 133 -25.07 -41.80 -6.70
N VAL A 134 -26.13 -41.00 -6.84
CA VAL A 134 -27.50 -41.51 -7.11
C VAL A 134 -27.67 -41.92 -8.58
N ASP A 135 -27.04 -41.21 -9.51
CA ASP A 135 -27.13 -41.52 -10.95
C ASP A 135 -26.35 -42.78 -11.35
N THR A 136 -25.32 -43.15 -10.58
CA THR A 136 -24.52 -44.38 -10.84
C THR A 136 -25.25 -45.67 -10.41
N LYS A 137 -26.42 -45.56 -9.76
CA LYS A 137 -27.17 -46.71 -9.20
C LYS A 137 -28.43 -47.07 -10.00
N LYS A 138 -28.63 -46.49 -11.18
CA LYS A 138 -29.76 -46.76 -12.08
C LYS A 138 -29.26 -47.39 -13.38
#